data_AF-A0A7R9YMF8-F1
#
_entry.id   AF-A0A7R9YMF8-F1
#
_cell.length_a   1.000
_cell.length_b   1.000
_cell.length_c   1.000
_cell.angle_alpha   90.00
_cell.angle_beta   90.00
_cell.angle_gamma   90.00
#
_symmetry.space_group_name_H-M   'P 1'
#
loop_
_entity.id
_entity.type
_entity.pdbx_description
1 polymer ?
#
loop_
_entity_poly.entity_id
_entity_poly.type
_entity_poly.pdbx_seq_one_letter_code
_entity_poly.pdbx_strand_id
1 'polypeptide(L)'
;AMTAPISQLFILAPNGHAIVYKDYRGELPKDTSEIFIHELVEKGAGNCPPVFAVDGVSFISVKSNGMHFLCTTVDNVCPSLVISLLTQLTKVCKDYLGVLNEEALRKNFTLVYEIADEALDYGYPQNAATTDLQAYLFNKPIP
;
A
#
# COMPACT_ATOMS: atom_id res chain seq x y z
N ALA A 1 -6.38 2.59 -22.76
CA ALA A 1 -5.72 1.30 -22.49
C ALA A 1 -6.18 0.86 -21.11
N MET A 2 -6.76 -0.34 -20.99
CA MET A 2 -7.15 -0.87 -19.67
C MET A 2 -5.88 -1.08 -18.85
N THR A 3 -5.76 -0.37 -17.74
CA THR A 3 -4.65 -0.54 -16.78
C THR A 3 -4.72 -1.96 -16.20
N ALA A 4 -3.59 -2.66 -16.12
CA ALA A 4 -3.55 -3.95 -15.43
C ALA A 4 -3.84 -3.78 -13.92
N PRO A 5 -4.48 -4.77 -13.27
CA PRO A 5 -4.84 -4.68 -11.86
C PRO A 5 -3.65 -4.92 -10.93
N ILE A 6 -3.75 -4.36 -9.73
CA ILE A 6 -2.91 -4.69 -8.59
C ILE A 6 -3.52 -5.90 -7.89
N SER A 7 -2.71 -6.90 -7.54
CA SER A 7 -3.19 -8.12 -6.88
C SER A 7 -3.40 -7.89 -5.39
N GLN A 8 -2.41 -7.34 -4.69
CA GLN A 8 -2.48 -7.12 -3.24
C GLN A 8 -1.90 -5.76 -2.83
N LEU A 9 -2.38 -5.22 -1.71
CA LEU A 9 -1.86 -4.03 -1.04
C LEU A 9 -1.48 -4.38 0.41
N PHE A 10 -0.29 -3.94 0.81
CA PHE A 10 0.23 -4.07 2.16
C PHE A 10 0.68 -2.70 2.69
N ILE A 11 0.40 -2.44 3.97
CA ILE A 11 1.03 -1.35 4.72
C ILE A 11 1.82 -1.99 5.85
N LEU A 12 3.14 -1.94 5.76
CA LEU A 12 4.07 -2.58 6.67
C LEU A 12 4.66 -1.54 7.65
N ALA A 13 4.72 -1.92 8.92
CA ALA A 13 5.45 -1.21 9.96
C ALA A 13 6.97 -1.28 9.72
N PRO A 14 7.78 -0.45 10.41
CA PRO A 14 9.23 -0.45 10.23
C PRO A 14 9.90 -1.78 10.61
N ASN A 15 9.24 -2.59 11.44
CA ASN A 15 9.67 -3.94 11.81
C ASN A 15 9.25 -5.01 10.78
N GLY A 16 8.59 -4.64 9.67
CA GLY A 16 8.10 -5.54 8.64
C GLY A 16 6.70 -6.12 8.89
N HIS A 17 6.09 -5.90 10.05
CA HIS A 17 4.75 -6.43 10.32
C HIS A 17 3.68 -5.72 9.49
N ALA A 18 2.80 -6.48 8.85
CA ALA A 18 1.65 -5.92 8.16
C ALA A 18 0.64 -5.33 9.15
N ILE A 19 0.31 -4.04 8.97
CA ILE A 19 -0.79 -3.36 9.66
C ILE A 19 -2.07 -3.50 8.85
N VAL A 20 -1.94 -3.31 7.53
CA VAL A 20 -3.03 -3.47 6.58
C VAL A 20 -2.59 -4.49 5.53
N TYR A 21 -3.50 -5.42 5.25
CA TYR A 21 -3.36 -6.38 4.16
C TYR A 21 -4.69 -6.46 3.42
N LYS A 22 -4.63 -6.25 2.10
CA LYS A 22 -5.75 -6.46 1.19
C LYS A 22 -5.33 -7.31 0.02
N ASP A 23 -6.14 -8.31 -0.26
CA ASP A 23 -6.06 -9.11 -1.47
C ASP A 23 -7.27 -8.81 -2.34
N TYR A 24 -7.01 -8.26 -3.52
CA TYR A 24 -8.06 -7.90 -4.47
C TYR A 24 -8.36 -9.03 -5.46
N ARG A 25 -7.42 -9.96 -5.68
CA ARG A 25 -7.50 -10.94 -6.78
C ARG A 25 -7.46 -12.39 -6.32
N GLY A 26 -6.88 -12.67 -5.16
CA GLY A 26 -6.74 -14.03 -4.62
C GLY A 26 -5.73 -14.90 -5.37
N GLU A 27 -4.84 -14.27 -6.16
CA GLU A 27 -3.88 -14.96 -7.04
C GLU A 27 -2.56 -15.27 -6.34
N LEU A 28 -2.27 -14.58 -5.25
CA LEU A 28 -0.99 -14.65 -4.53
C LEU A 28 -1.20 -15.10 -3.07
N PRO A 29 -0.23 -15.81 -2.47
CA PRO A 29 -0.25 -16.13 -1.05
C PRO A 29 -0.30 -14.88 -0.16
N LYS A 30 -0.73 -15.02 1.09
CA LYS A 30 -0.71 -13.92 2.07
C LYS A 30 0.71 -13.54 2.48
N ASP A 31 1.60 -14.52 2.48
CA ASP A 31 2.98 -14.40 2.95
C ASP A 31 3.91 -13.77 1.91
N THR A 32 3.38 -13.30 0.77
CA THR A 32 4.16 -12.63 -0.27
C THR A 32 4.92 -11.41 0.26
N SER A 33 4.43 -10.73 1.31
CA SER A 33 5.17 -9.65 1.98
C SER A 33 6.48 -10.11 2.62
N GLU A 34 6.62 -11.39 3.00
CA GLU A 34 7.87 -11.93 3.57
C GLU A 34 9.01 -11.92 2.56
N ILE A 35 8.71 -12.17 1.28
CA ILE A 35 9.69 -12.09 0.18
C ILE A 35 10.24 -10.66 0.09
N PHE A 36 9.36 -9.66 0.19
CA PHE A 36 9.77 -8.26 0.21
C PHE A 36 10.65 -7.92 1.42
N ILE A 37 10.30 -8.42 2.60
CA ILE A 37 11.08 -8.18 3.83
C ILE A 37 12.45 -8.84 3.72
N HIS A 38 12.52 -10.07 3.23
CA HIS A 38 13.77 -10.77 2.98
C HIS A 38 14.68 -9.97 2.05
N GLU A 39 14.14 -9.50 0.92
CA GLU A 39 14.87 -8.67 -0.05
C GLU A 39 15.37 -7.35 0.57
N LEU A 40 14.55 -6.73 1.43
CA LEU A 40 14.92 -5.49 2.13
C LEU A 40 16.06 -5.71 3.13
N VAL A 41 16.08 -6.87 3.80
CA VAL A 41 17.14 -7.26 4.74
C VAL A 41 18.42 -7.62 3.99
N GLU A 42 18.33 -8.43 2.94
CA GLU A 42 19.49 -8.87 2.15
C GLU A 42 20.20 -7.71 1.45
N LYS A 43 19.45 -6.80 0.83
CA LYS A 43 20.03 -5.64 0.13
C LYS A 43 20.35 -4.47 1.07
N GLY A 44 19.74 -4.46 2.26
CA GLY A 44 19.78 -3.36 3.21
C GLY A 44 18.76 -2.26 2.87
N ALA A 45 18.20 -1.65 3.92
CA ALA A 45 17.04 -0.75 3.88
C ALA A 45 17.19 0.58 3.10
N GLY A 46 18.32 0.77 2.40
CA GLY A 46 18.62 1.89 1.51
C GLY A 46 19.05 1.50 0.09
N ASN A 47 19.37 0.22 -0.17
CA ASN A 47 19.79 -0.25 -1.49
C ASN A 47 18.73 -1.13 -2.18
N CYS A 48 17.66 -1.50 -1.47
CA CYS A 48 16.55 -2.21 -2.09
C CYS A 48 15.80 -1.25 -3.03
N PRO A 49 15.68 -1.57 -4.33
CA PRO A 49 15.00 -0.69 -5.28
C PRO A 49 13.50 -0.60 -4.94
N PRO A 50 12.84 0.53 -5.23
CA PRO A 50 11.41 0.71 -4.97
C PRO A 50 10.54 -0.23 -5.83
N VAL A 51 11.10 -0.76 -6.92
CA VAL A 51 10.45 -1.69 -7.84
C VAL A 51 11.41 -2.84 -8.12
N PHE A 52 10.95 -4.07 -7.93
CA PHE A 52 11.67 -5.26 -8.36
C PHE A 52 10.67 -6.40 -8.62
N ALA A 53 11.15 -7.49 -9.22
CA ALA A 53 10.34 -8.67 -9.45
C ALA A 53 11.08 -9.92 -8.96
N VAL A 54 10.34 -10.83 -8.33
CA VAL A 54 10.82 -12.14 -7.86
C VAL A 54 9.79 -13.18 -8.28
N ASP A 55 10.24 -14.26 -8.93
CA ASP A 55 9.39 -15.39 -9.35
C ASP A 55 8.11 -15.00 -10.12
N GLY A 56 8.21 -13.98 -10.97
CA GLY A 56 7.08 -13.49 -11.77
C GLY A 56 6.11 -12.55 -11.03
N VAL A 57 6.39 -12.21 -9.77
CA VAL A 57 5.64 -11.24 -8.98
C VAL A 57 6.39 -9.92 -8.95
N SER A 58 5.73 -8.83 -9.34
CA SER A 58 6.26 -7.48 -9.24
C SER A 58 5.94 -6.88 -7.87
N PHE A 59 6.95 -6.37 -7.20
CA PHE A 59 6.88 -5.67 -5.92
C PHE A 59 7.15 -4.20 -6.15
N ILE A 60 6.20 -3.34 -5.78
CA ILE A 60 6.29 -1.90 -5.96
C ILE A 60 6.00 -1.23 -4.61
N SER A 61 6.97 -0.51 -4.07
CA SER A 61 6.87 0.06 -2.73
C SER A 61 7.25 1.54 -2.65
N VAL A 62 6.63 2.24 -1.70
CA VAL A 62 6.96 3.60 -1.29
C VAL A 62 7.21 3.62 0.21
N LYS A 63 8.33 4.21 0.62
CA LYS A 63 8.71 4.35 2.03
C LYS A 63 8.40 5.75 2.53
N SER A 64 7.74 5.87 3.68
CA SER A 64 7.44 7.15 4.32
C SER A 64 7.42 7.00 5.85
N ASN A 65 8.17 7.84 6.57
CA ASN A 65 8.29 7.77 8.03
C ASN A 65 8.66 6.36 8.59
N GLY A 66 9.46 5.60 7.83
CA GLY A 66 9.85 4.23 8.18
C GLY A 66 8.79 3.16 7.87
N MET A 67 7.58 3.56 7.48
CA MET A 67 6.52 2.66 6.99
C MET A 67 6.75 2.32 5.52
N HIS A 68 6.34 1.13 5.11
CA HIS A 68 6.38 0.70 3.71
C HIS A 68 4.96 0.46 3.18
N PHE A 69 4.58 1.20 2.15
CA PHE A 69 3.36 0.97 1.38
C PHE A 69 3.75 0.15 0.17
N LEU A 70 3.24 -1.07 0.06
CA LEU A 70 3.66 -2.07 -0.93
C LEU A 70 2.45 -2.58 -1.72
N CYS A 71 2.57 -2.58 -3.03
CA CYS A 71 1.68 -3.32 -3.93
C CYS A 71 2.41 -4.50 -4.55
N THR A 72 1.69 -5.59 -4.75
CA THR A 72 2.17 -6.75 -5.52
C THR A 72 1.22 -7.03 -6.68
N THR A 73 1.78 -7.50 -7.79
CA THR A 73 0.98 -7.92 -8.96
C THR A 73 1.73 -8.95 -9.79
N VAL A 74 0.98 -9.85 -10.42
CA VAL A 74 1.49 -10.78 -11.46
C VAL A 74 1.34 -10.22 -12.87
N ASP A 75 0.63 -9.10 -13.02
CA ASP A 75 0.39 -8.45 -14.30
C ASP A 75 1.45 -7.38 -14.61
N ASN A 76 1.57 -7.05 -15.90
CA ASN A 76 2.43 -5.96 -16.36
C ASN A 76 1.78 -4.60 -16.14
N VAL A 77 1.94 -4.05 -14.94
CA VAL A 77 1.50 -2.70 -14.57
C VAL A 77 2.59 -1.66 -14.83
N CYS A 78 2.18 -0.42 -15.10
CA CYS A 78 3.12 0.70 -15.19
C CYS A 78 3.62 1.07 -13.77
N PRO A 79 4.91 0.89 -13.43
CA PRO A 79 5.36 1.08 -12.05
C PRO A 79 5.21 2.52 -11.56
N SER A 80 5.35 3.51 -12.45
CA SER A 80 5.17 4.93 -12.10
C SER A 80 3.73 5.25 -11.68
N LEU A 81 2.74 4.59 -12.29
CA LEU A 81 1.33 4.73 -11.90
C LEU A 81 1.11 4.19 -10.48
N VAL A 82 1.66 3.01 -10.19
CA VAL A 82 1.53 2.39 -8.86
C VAL A 82 2.28 3.20 -7.80
N ILE A 83 3.49 3.70 -8.09
CA ILE A 83 4.21 4.61 -7.19
C ILE A 83 3.41 5.88 -6.92
N SER A 84 2.79 6.47 -7.95
CA SER A 84 1.94 7.65 -7.80
C SER A 84 0.74 7.37 -6.91
N LEU A 85 0.07 6.22 -7.10
CA LEU A 85 -1.03 5.77 -6.23
C LEU A 85 -0.57 5.61 -4.78
N LEU A 86 0.52 4.88 -4.53
CA LEU A 86 1.03 4.65 -3.17
C LEU A 86 1.46 5.95 -2.48
N THR A 87 2.04 6.89 -3.24
CA THR A 87 2.40 8.22 -2.73
C THR A 87 1.16 9.02 -2.36
N GLN A 88 0.13 8.99 -3.21
CA GLN A 88 -1.15 9.63 -2.92
C GLN A 88 -1.84 9.00 -1.71
N LEU A 89 -1.86 7.66 -1.61
CA LEU A 89 -2.42 6.93 -0.47
C LEU A 89 -1.69 7.29 0.84
N THR A 90 -0.36 7.36 0.80
CA THR A 90 0.47 7.80 1.93
C THR A 90 0.09 9.22 2.38
N LYS A 91 -0.12 10.13 1.43
CA LYS A 91 -0.53 11.50 1.71
C LYS A 91 -1.92 11.55 2.32
N VAL A 92 -2.90 10.86 1.75
CA VAL A 92 -4.27 10.77 2.27
C VAL A 92 -4.28 10.25 3.69
N CYS A 93 -3.60 9.13 3.97
CA CYS A 93 -3.48 8.61 5.33
C CYS A 93 -2.91 9.65 6.29
N LYS A 94 -1.85 10.38 5.89
CA LYS A 94 -1.27 11.44 6.71
C LYS A 94 -2.25 12.60 6.93
N ASP A 95 -2.97 13.03 5.90
CA ASP A 95 -3.91 14.14 5.96
C ASP A 95 -5.09 13.83 6.90
N TYR A 96 -5.62 12.59 6.86
CA TYR A 96 -6.71 12.17 7.74
C TYR A 96 -6.27 11.90 9.17
N LEU A 97 -5.09 11.29 9.37
CA LEU A 97 -4.60 10.91 10.69
C LEU A 97 -3.82 12.04 11.38
N GLY A 98 -3.44 13.10 10.66
CA GLY A 98 -2.56 14.19 11.11
C GLY A 98 -1.09 13.79 11.25
N VAL A 99 -0.82 12.54 11.65
CA VAL A 99 0.51 11.95 11.74
C VAL A 99 0.53 10.57 11.08
N LEU A 100 1.64 10.27 10.40
CA LEU A 100 1.87 8.95 9.79
C LEU A 100 2.92 8.20 10.61
N ASN A 101 2.48 7.31 11.48
CA ASN A 101 3.29 6.38 12.24
C ASN A 101 2.51 5.07 12.51
N GLU A 102 3.20 4.06 13.04
CA GLU A 102 2.59 2.75 13.32
C GLU A 102 1.42 2.83 14.31
N GLU A 103 1.55 3.62 15.37
CA GLU A 103 0.51 3.76 16.40
C GLU A 103 -0.79 4.35 15.83
N ALA A 104 -0.69 5.45 15.07
CA ALA A 104 -1.82 6.11 14.46
C ALA A 104 -2.53 5.21 13.44
N LEU A 105 -1.77 4.48 12.61
CA LEU A 105 -2.33 3.54 11.64
C LEU A 105 -3.01 2.35 12.33
N ARG A 106 -2.41 1.78 13.38
CA ARG A 106 -3.02 0.67 14.15
C ARG A 106 -4.29 1.11 14.87
N LYS A 107 -4.28 2.29 15.50
CA LYS A 107 -5.44 2.85 16.21
C LYS A 107 -6.61 3.13 15.26
N ASN A 108 -6.32 3.54 14.03
CA ASN A 108 -7.30 3.92 13.02
C ASN A 108 -7.42 2.88 11.90
N PHE A 109 -7.10 1.60 12.16
CA PHE A 109 -6.99 0.60 11.10
C PHE A 109 -8.25 0.51 10.23
N THR A 110 -9.45 0.58 10.82
CA THR A 110 -10.72 0.60 10.10
C THR A 110 -10.79 1.72 9.07
N LEU A 111 -10.41 2.95 9.44
CA LEU A 111 -10.39 4.09 8.52
C LEU A 111 -9.35 3.90 7.42
N VAL A 112 -8.19 3.32 7.74
CA VAL A 112 -7.15 3.03 6.73
C VAL A 112 -7.65 1.98 5.73
N TYR A 113 -8.41 0.98 6.20
CA TYR A 113 -9.06 0.00 5.33
C TYR A 113 -10.10 0.65 4.42
N GLU A 114 -10.94 1.57 4.92
CA GLU A 114 -11.90 2.32 4.10
C GLU A 114 -11.19 3.17 3.03
N ILE A 115 -10.15 3.92 3.42
CA ILE A 115 -9.35 4.70 2.48
C ILE A 115 -8.76 3.79 1.39
N ALA A 116 -8.29 2.59 1.75
CA ALA A 116 -7.75 1.64 0.80
C ALA A 116 -8.82 1.08 -0.16
N ASP A 117 -10.04 0.79 0.31
CA ASP A 117 -11.15 0.35 -0.56
C ASP A 117 -11.54 1.43 -1.56
N GLU A 118 -11.64 2.68 -1.11
CA GLU A 118 -12.02 3.78 -1.99
C GLU A 118 -10.89 4.16 -2.97
N ALA A 119 -9.63 3.94 -2.60
CA ALA A 119 -8.48 4.18 -3.48
C ALA A 119 -8.29 3.07 -4.53
N LEU A 120 -8.74 1.84 -4.25
CA LEU A 120 -8.54 0.66 -5.08
C LEU A 120 -9.81 -0.19 -5.13
N ASP A 121 -10.47 -0.17 -6.28
CA ASP A 121 -11.62 -1.05 -6.53
C ASP A 121 -11.18 -2.26 -7.34
N TYR A 122 -11.27 -3.45 -6.73
CA TYR A 122 -10.90 -4.74 -7.33
C TYR A 122 -9.50 -4.76 -7.98
N GLY A 123 -8.56 -4.01 -7.39
CA GLY A 123 -7.18 -3.88 -7.86
C GLY A 123 -6.94 -2.74 -8.87
N TYR A 124 -7.99 -2.03 -9.28
CA TYR A 124 -7.88 -0.88 -10.19
C TYR A 124 -7.76 0.43 -9.41
N PRO A 125 -6.71 1.23 -9.65
CA PRO A 125 -6.56 2.54 -9.02
C PRO A 125 -7.75 3.44 -9.35
N GLN A 126 -8.41 3.95 -8.31
CA GLN A 126 -9.46 4.97 -8.41
C GLN A 126 -8.93 6.35 -8.00
N ASN A 127 -9.79 7.36 -8.04
CA ASN A 127 -9.40 8.71 -7.62
C ASN A 127 -9.22 8.77 -6.10
N ALA A 128 -7.97 8.84 -5.65
CA ALA A 128 -7.60 8.89 -4.24
C ALA A 128 -7.36 10.33 -3.72
N ALA A 129 -8.07 11.34 -4.25
CA ALA A 129 -7.95 12.71 -3.75
C ALA A 129 -8.67 12.85 -2.40
N THR A 130 -7.97 13.41 -1.39
CA THR A 130 -8.50 13.57 -0.02
C THR A 130 -9.88 14.24 0.02
N THR A 131 -10.10 15.26 -0.83
CA THR A 131 -11.37 16.00 -0.94
C THR A 131 -12.53 15.16 -1.45
N ASP A 132 -12.24 14.21 -2.33
CA ASP A 132 -13.27 13.39 -2.99
C ASP A 132 -13.63 12.19 -2.10
N LEU A 133 -12.66 11.69 -1.32
CA LEU A 133 -12.84 10.58 -0.39
C LEU A 133 -13.71 10.93 0.83
N GLN A 134 -13.74 12.20 1.27
CA GLN A 134 -14.49 12.59 2.48
C GLN A 134 -15.98 12.23 2.43
N ALA A 135 -16.56 12.17 1.23
CA ALA A 135 -17.97 11.81 1.05
C ALA A 135 -18.27 10.32 1.22
N TYR A 136 -17.24 9.45 1.13
CA TYR A 136 -17.37 7.99 1.10
C TYR A 136 -16.81 7.31 2.35
N LEU A 137 -16.04 8.03 3.17
CA LEU A 137 -15.52 7.51 4.44
C LEU A 137 -16.55 7.65 5.57
N PHE A 138 -16.83 6.56 6.27
CA PHE A 138 -17.80 6.55 7.37
C PHE A 138 -17.13 6.83 8.71
N ASN A 139 -15.88 6.38 8.88
CA ASN A 139 -15.15 6.55 10.12
C ASN A 139 -14.42 7.89 10.20
N LYS A 140 -14.41 8.47 11.41
CA LYS A 140 -13.62 9.68 11.72
C LYS A 140 -12.31 9.29 12.38
N PRO A 141 -11.23 10.06 12.16
CA PRO A 141 -9.97 9.80 12.83
C PRO A 141 -10.15 9.89 14.35
N ILE A 142 -9.57 8.92 15.05
CA ILE A 142 -9.53 8.86 16.51
C ILE A 142 -8.28 9.63 16.95
N PRO A 143 -8.43 10.76 17.70
CA PRO A 143 -7.31 11.56 18.20
C PRO A 143 -6.40 10.74 19.11
#